data_AF-A0A356NER9-F1
#
_entry.id   AF-A0A356NER9-F1
#
_cell.length_a   1.000
_cell.length_b   1.000
_cell.length_c   1.000
_cell.angle_alpha   90.00
_cell.angle_beta   90.00
_cell.angle_gamma   90.00
#
_symmetry.space_group_name_H-M   'P 1'
#
loop_
_entity.id
_entity.type
_entity.pdbx_description
1 polymer ?
#
loop_
_entity_poly.entity_id
_entity_poly.type
_entity_poly.pdbx_seq_one_letter_code
_entity_poly.pdbx_strand_id
1 'polypeptide(L)'
;MTAEPMRPPTIYHLCQPRQDVLAGRIRDEDFAADLSQVLRGTAPEIYKDPALFFANTHPTRGLKDLIQAVVGRLTGADRQLGS
;
A
#
# COMPACT_ATOMS: atom_id res chain seq x y z
N MET A 1 -21.98 40.59 -1.98
CA MET A 1 -21.96 39.25 -2.60
C MET A 1 -20.91 38.42 -1.87
N THR A 2 -21.32 37.68 -0.85
CA THR A 2 -20.47 36.68 -0.18
C THR A 2 -20.49 35.41 -1.01
N ALA A 3 -19.34 34.95 -1.48
CA ALA A 3 -19.23 33.66 -2.15
C ALA A 3 -19.46 32.54 -1.13
N GLU A 4 -20.39 31.63 -1.43
CA GLU A 4 -20.62 30.41 -0.67
C GLU A 4 -19.34 29.55 -0.64
N PRO A 5 -18.95 28.95 0.49
CA PRO A 5 -17.76 28.11 0.55
C PRO A 5 -17.95 26.84 -0.30
N MET A 6 -17.11 26.68 -1.32
CA MET A 6 -17.12 25.50 -2.20
C MET A 6 -16.75 24.25 -1.39
N ARG A 7 -17.67 23.28 -1.32
CA ARG A 7 -17.42 22.00 -0.65
C ARG A 7 -16.40 21.20 -1.45
N PRO A 8 -15.33 20.66 -0.83
CA PRO A 8 -14.32 19.88 -1.54
C PRO A 8 -14.94 18.62 -2.14
N PRO A 9 -14.43 18.15 -3.30
CA PRO A 9 -14.93 16.94 -3.94
C PRO A 9 -14.71 15.70 -3.04
N THR A 10 -15.66 14.77 -3.08
CA THR A 10 -15.58 13.51 -2.32
C THR A 10 -14.71 12.49 -3.04
N ILE A 11 -14.31 11.43 -2.34
CA ILE A 11 -13.53 10.34 -2.93
C ILE A 11 -14.26 9.68 -4.12
N TYR A 12 -15.59 9.63 -4.12
CA TYR A 12 -16.39 9.08 -5.21
C TYR A 12 -16.35 9.95 -6.48
N HIS A 13 -16.05 11.24 -6.31
CA HIS A 13 -15.92 12.17 -7.42
C HIS A 13 -14.49 12.19 -7.99
N LEU A 14 -13.49 11.96 -7.13
CA LEU A 14 -12.07 12.02 -7.49
C LEU A 14 -11.50 10.69 -7.97
N CYS A 15 -12.08 9.57 -7.54
CA CYS A 15 -11.52 8.26 -7.77
C CYS A 15 -12.52 7.37 -8.51
N GLN A 16 -12.05 6.70 -9.55
CA GLN A 16 -12.76 5.61 -10.19
C GLN A 16 -12.15 4.27 -9.74
N PRO A 17 -12.95 3.33 -9.19
CA PRO A 17 -12.44 2.00 -8.89
C PRO A 17 -11.91 1.31 -10.15
N ARG A 18 -10.90 0.45 -9.98
CA ARG A 18 -10.36 -0.36 -11.09
C ARG A 18 -11.44 -1.25 -11.69
N GLN A 19 -11.30 -1.59 -12.98
CA GLN A 19 -12.31 -2.38 -13.69
C GLN A 19 -12.54 -3.77 -13.10
N ASP A 20 -11.51 -4.42 -12.57
CA ASP A 20 -11.60 -5.73 -11.92
C ASP A 20 -12.38 -5.69 -10.61
N VAL A 21 -12.26 -4.60 -9.83
CA VAL A 21 -13.11 -4.31 -8.66
C VAL A 21 -14.57 -4.19 -9.10
N LEU A 22 -14.84 -3.36 -10.12
CA LEU A 22 -16.21 -3.14 -10.63
C LEU A 22 -16.83 -4.41 -11.21
N ALA A 23 -16.02 -5.28 -11.81
CA ALA A 23 -16.47 -6.55 -12.39
C ALA A 23 -16.65 -7.67 -11.35
N GLY A 24 -16.38 -7.41 -10.06
CA GLY A 24 -16.51 -8.41 -8.99
C GLY A 24 -15.52 -9.57 -9.11
N ARG A 25 -14.37 -9.36 -9.76
CA ARG A 25 -13.37 -10.41 -10.05
C ARG A 25 -12.27 -10.52 -8.99
N ILE A 26 -12.37 -9.78 -7.89
CA ILE A 26 -11.37 -9.76 -6.82
C ILE A 26 -11.87 -10.60 -5.65
N ARG A 27 -11.02 -11.50 -5.16
CA ARG A 27 -11.27 -12.33 -3.98
C ARG A 27 -10.64 -11.66 -2.77
N ASP A 28 -11.17 -11.92 -1.56
CA ASP A 28 -10.62 -11.34 -0.33
C ASP A 28 -9.15 -11.72 -0.09
N GLU A 29 -8.77 -12.92 -0.50
CA GLU A 29 -7.39 -13.43 -0.50
C GLU A 29 -6.44 -12.63 -1.43
N ASP A 30 -6.97 -11.85 -2.38
CA ASP A 30 -6.18 -10.97 -3.25
C ASP A 30 -5.89 -9.60 -2.61
N PHE A 31 -6.46 -9.29 -1.44
CA PHE A 31 -6.23 -8.01 -0.72
C PHE A 31 -5.16 -8.10 0.38
N ALA A 32 -4.88 -9.29 0.91
CA ALA A 32 -3.95 -9.48 2.01
C ALA A 32 -2.60 -10.02 1.54
N ALA A 33 -1.54 -9.25 1.73
CA ALA A 33 -0.19 -9.73 1.51
C ALA A 33 0.19 -10.74 2.62
N ASP A 34 0.60 -11.95 2.24
CA ASP A 34 1.21 -12.94 3.14
C ASP A 34 2.71 -13.03 2.87
N LEU A 35 3.51 -12.51 3.81
CA LEU A 35 4.98 -12.55 3.70
C LEU A 35 5.51 -13.97 3.61
N SER A 36 4.85 -14.95 4.22
CA SER A 36 5.26 -16.36 4.14
C SER A 36 5.11 -16.91 2.72
N GLN A 37 4.08 -16.48 1.99
CA GLN A 37 3.91 -16.84 0.58
C GLN A 37 4.93 -16.14 -0.31
N VAL A 38 5.30 -14.90 -0.01
CA VAL A 38 6.38 -14.18 -0.73
C VAL A 38 7.70 -14.92 -0.53
N LEU A 39 8.03 -15.29 0.72
CA LEU A 39 9.23 -16.05 1.06
C LEU A 39 9.28 -17.42 0.38
N ARG A 40 8.14 -18.11 0.25
CA ARG A 40 8.04 -19.40 -0.46
C ARG A 40 7.94 -19.27 -1.99
N GLY A 41 7.82 -18.06 -2.53
CA GLY A 41 7.60 -17.82 -3.96
C GLY A 41 6.21 -18.22 -4.47
N THR A 42 5.26 -18.47 -3.57
CA THR A 42 3.89 -18.91 -3.91
C THR A 42 2.87 -17.76 -3.95
N ALA A 43 3.28 -16.55 -3.58
CA ALA A 43 2.39 -15.40 -3.57
C ALA A 43 1.90 -15.03 -4.99
N PRO A 44 0.73 -14.38 -5.11
CA PRO A 44 0.30 -13.73 -6.35
C PRO A 44 1.37 -12.78 -6.92
N GLU A 45 1.39 -12.61 -8.25
CA GLU A 45 2.42 -11.82 -8.94
C GLU A 45 2.55 -10.39 -8.41
N ILE A 46 1.41 -9.75 -8.07
CA ILE A 46 1.35 -8.40 -7.50
C ILE A 46 2.13 -8.25 -6.19
N TYR A 47 2.38 -9.35 -5.46
CA TYR A 47 3.15 -9.36 -4.20
C TYR A 47 4.57 -9.90 -4.38
N LYS A 48 4.90 -10.51 -5.53
CA LYS A 48 6.26 -11.00 -5.85
C LYS A 48 7.08 -9.95 -6.57
N ASP A 49 6.47 -9.22 -7.51
CA ASP A 49 7.15 -8.14 -8.23
C ASP A 49 7.07 -6.85 -7.39
N PRO A 50 8.22 -6.33 -6.89
CA PRO A 50 8.23 -5.12 -6.09
C PRO A 50 7.74 -3.88 -6.86
N ALA A 51 7.98 -3.78 -8.17
CA ALA A 51 7.50 -2.65 -8.96
C ALA A 51 5.97 -2.65 -9.05
N LEU A 52 5.36 -3.82 -9.27
CA LEU A 52 3.90 -3.97 -9.26
C LEU A 52 3.32 -3.73 -7.87
N PHE A 53 3.95 -4.25 -6.82
CA PHE A 53 3.50 -4.07 -5.43
C PHE A 53 3.42 -2.59 -5.06
N PHE A 54 4.50 -1.83 -5.26
CA PHE A 54 4.55 -0.42 -4.88
C PHE A 54 3.77 0.50 -5.82
N ALA A 55 3.52 0.11 -7.07
CA ALA A 55 2.60 0.83 -7.95
C ALA A 55 1.14 0.76 -7.44
N ASN A 56 0.78 -0.29 -6.71
CA ASN A 56 -0.57 -0.52 -6.18
C ASN A 56 -0.68 -0.30 -4.66
N THR A 57 0.43 -0.04 -3.97
CA THR A 57 0.48 0.13 -2.52
C THR A 57 0.91 1.54 -2.17
N HIS A 58 0.02 2.31 -1.54
CA HIS A 58 0.39 3.60 -1.00
C HIS A 58 1.38 3.42 0.16
N PRO A 59 2.58 4.05 0.12
CA PRO A 59 3.56 3.91 1.18
C PRO A 59 3.15 4.73 2.40
N THR A 60 2.33 4.11 3.24
CA THR A 60 1.89 4.69 4.52
C THR A 60 3.11 5.02 5.39
N ARG A 61 2.94 5.94 6.33
CA ARG A 61 4.00 6.28 7.31
C ARG A 61 4.55 5.02 7.99
N GLY A 62 3.68 4.13 8.46
CA GLY A 62 4.08 2.88 9.10
C GLY A 62 4.91 1.96 8.19
N LEU A 63 4.58 1.87 6.89
CA LEU A 63 5.38 1.08 5.94
C LEU A 63 6.78 1.68 5.74
N LYS A 64 6.88 3.01 5.68
CA LYS A 64 8.17 3.72 5.59
C LYS A 64 9.02 3.49 6.83
N ASP A 65 8.42 3.64 8.01
CA ASP A 65 9.08 3.44 9.30
C ASP A 65 9.57 1.98 9.44
N LEU A 66 8.76 1.01 9.01
CA LEU A 66 9.13 -0.41 8.99
C LEU A 66 10.34 -0.68 8.08
N ILE A 67 10.32 -0.17 6.84
CA ILE A 67 11.43 -0.36 5.89
C ILE A 67 12.71 0.24 6.46
N GLN A 68 12.63 1.45 7.03
CA GLN A 68 13.78 2.10 7.65
C GLN A 68 14.34 1.26 8.81
N ALA A 69 13.49 0.72 9.67
CA ALA A 69 13.90 -0.13 10.78
C ALA A 69 14.57 -1.43 10.29
N VAL A 70 14.01 -2.08 9.27
CA VAL A 70 14.56 -3.32 8.69
C VAL A 70 15.93 -3.06 8.08
N VAL A 71 16.05 -2.05 7.22
CA VAL A 71 17.32 -1.69 6.58
C VAL A 71 18.36 -1.29 7.61
N GLY A 72 17.98 -0.46 8.59
CA GLY A 72 18.88 -0.05 9.68
C GLY A 72 19.45 -1.23 10.46
N ARG A 73 18.63 -2.24 10.77
CA ARG A 73 19.11 -3.48 11.43
C ARG A 73 20.04 -4.29 10.54
N LEU A 74 19.71 -4.44 9.26
CA LEU A 74 20.53 -5.20 8.31
C LEU A 74 21.89 -4.55 8.05
N THR A 75 21.97 -3.22 8.09
CA THR A 75 23.22 -2.48 7.85
C THR A 75 23.97 -2.13 9.13
N GLY A 76 23.46 -2.51 10.32
CA GLY A 76 24.04 -2.12 11.61
C GLY A 76 23.96 -0.62 11.90
N ALA A 77 23.10 0.12 11.19
CA ALA A 77 22.91 1.56 11.35
C ALA A 77 21.67 1.89 12.20
N ASP A 78 21.19 0.92 12.99
CA ASP A 78 19.94 1.04 13.72
C ASP A 78 19.97 2.26 14.67
N ARG A 79 19.07 3.21 14.40
CA ARG A 79 18.76 4.32 15.30
C ARG A 79 17.45 3.93 15.96
N GLN A 80 17.50 3.52 17.23
CA GLN A 80 16.33 3.07 17.98
C GLN A 80 15.12 3.99 17.72
N LEU A 81 14.09 3.44 17.06
CA LEU A 81 12.80 4.09 16.86
C LEU A 81 12.04 4.02 18.18
N GLY A 82 12.38 4.94 19.09
CA GLY A 82 11.80 4.98 20.43
C GLY A 82 12.62 5.89 21.36
N SER A 83 12.38 7.19 21.27
CA SER A 83 12.48 8.13 22.39
C SER A 83 11.29 9.06 22.30
#